data_AF-A0A7C4LEC3-F1
#
_entry.id   AF-A0A7C4LEC3-F1
#
_cell.length_a   1.000
_cell.length_b   1.000
_cell.length_c   1.000
_cell.angle_alpha   90.00
_cell.angle_beta   90.00
_cell.angle_gamma   90.00
#
_symmetry.space_group_name_H-M   'P 1'
#
loop_
_entity.id
_entity.type
_entity.pdbx_description
1 polymer ?
#
loop_
_entity_poly.entity_id
_entity_poly.type
_entity_poly.pdbx_seq_one_letter_code
_entity_poly.pdbx_strand_id
1 'polypeptide(L)'
;MARFVDYTLQCEEHGCPMMELGDDVVCLFDFVDDHLGGNQVTDLVPDAGDDRPGALVFADGHTLPLLCPHCAQAAYLEDPAALLAQVTGQYLVALEYVEDEEGRHLLLLFAADPEADPEDETLELVEVGTHPESARRLVCPGERRARQRRRTGRT
;
A
#
# COMPACT_ATOMS: atom_id res chain seq x y z
N MET A 1 0.41 -17.56 -0.49
CA MET A 1 -0.76 -17.11 -1.26
C MET A 1 -0.26 -16.35 -2.46
N ALA A 2 -0.73 -16.71 -3.65
CA ALA A 2 -0.58 -15.81 -4.79
C ALA A 2 -1.59 -14.68 -4.60
N ARG A 3 -1.21 -13.48 -4.98
CA ARG A 3 -2.07 -12.31 -5.02
C ARG A 3 -2.00 -11.75 -6.42
N PHE A 4 -3.10 -11.24 -6.95
CA PHE A 4 -3.18 -10.64 -8.27
C PHE A 4 -4.22 -9.51 -8.27
N VAL A 5 -3.95 -8.42 -8.99
CA VAL A 5 -4.92 -7.33 -9.17
C VAL A 5 -5.59 -7.52 -10.52
N ASP A 6 -6.90 -7.73 -10.52
CA ASP A 6 -7.69 -7.87 -11.74
C ASP A 6 -8.29 -6.52 -12.14
N TYR A 7 -7.69 -5.89 -13.15
CA TYR A 7 -8.15 -4.61 -13.71
C TYR A 7 -9.40 -4.73 -14.59
N THR A 8 -9.88 -5.95 -14.86
CA THR A 8 -11.12 -6.17 -15.64
C THR A 8 -12.36 -6.25 -14.75
N LEU A 9 -12.17 -6.38 -13.44
CA LEU A 9 -13.22 -6.37 -12.43
C LEU A 9 -13.05 -5.17 -11.50
N GLN A 10 -14.14 -4.43 -11.26
CA GLN A 10 -14.15 -3.26 -10.38
C GLN A 10 -15.09 -3.49 -9.20
N CYS A 11 -14.71 -2.95 -8.05
CA CYS A 11 -15.58 -2.87 -6.88
C CYS A 11 -16.69 -1.85 -7.15
N GLU A 12 -17.95 -2.23 -6.89
CA GLU A 12 -19.09 -1.34 -7.09
C GLU A 12 -19.11 -0.16 -6.10
N GLU A 13 -18.55 -0.34 -4.90
CA GLU A 13 -18.52 0.66 -3.84
C GLU A 13 -17.39 1.68 -4.02
N HIS A 14 -16.17 1.19 -4.24
CA HIS A 14 -14.97 2.02 -4.27
C HIS A 14 -14.49 2.36 -5.70
N GLY A 15 -15.02 1.72 -6.74
CA GLY A 15 -14.58 1.91 -8.13
C GLY A 15 -13.15 1.42 -8.43
N CYS A 16 -12.44 0.88 -7.44
CA CYS A 16 -11.09 0.37 -7.60
C CYS A 16 -11.09 -1.06 -8.20
N PRO A 17 -9.96 -1.52 -8.76
CA PRO A 17 -9.81 -2.91 -9.21
C PRO A 17 -10.06 -3.93 -8.09
N MET A 18 -10.47 -5.14 -8.46
CA MET A 18 -10.57 -6.26 -7.52
C MET A 18 -9.22 -6.97 -7.35
N MET A 19 -9.02 -7.65 -6.22
CA MET A 19 -7.83 -8.44 -5.93
C MET A 19 -8.20 -9.91 -5.72
N GLU A 20 -7.51 -10.80 -6.42
CA GLU A 20 -7.59 -12.24 -6.20
C GLU A 20 -6.60 -12.66 -5.11
N LEU A 21 -7.12 -13.34 -4.09
CA LEU A 21 -6.40 -13.85 -2.94
C LEU A 21 -6.66 -15.37 -2.84
N GLY A 22 -5.89 -16.17 -3.58
CA GLY A 22 -6.15 -17.61 -3.62
C GLY A 22 -7.46 -17.93 -4.35
N ASP A 23 -8.47 -18.37 -3.60
CA ASP A 23 -9.82 -18.66 -4.13
C ASP A 23 -10.82 -17.51 -3.85
N ASP A 24 -10.39 -16.49 -3.09
CA ASP A 24 -11.21 -15.34 -2.72
C ASP A 24 -10.97 -14.16 -3.67
N VAL A 25 -12.00 -13.36 -3.91
CA VAL A 25 -11.93 -12.09 -4.64
C VAL A 25 -12.39 -11.00 -3.69
N VAL A 26 -11.54 -10.00 -3.46
CA VAL A 26 -11.80 -8.91 -2.51
C VAL A 26 -11.59 -7.56 -3.18
N CYS A 27 -12.19 -6.52 -2.64
CA CYS A 27 -11.92 -5.16 -3.07
C CYS A 27 -10.46 -4.79 -2.72
N LEU A 28 -9.77 -4.07 -3.63
CA LEU A 28 -8.40 -3.63 -3.37
C LEU A 28 -8.31 -2.66 -2.19
N PHE A 29 -9.31 -1.79 -2.03
CA PHE A 29 -9.36 -0.84 -0.91
C PHE A 29 -9.58 -1.56 0.40
N ASP A 30 -10.63 -2.39 0.51
CA ASP A 30 -10.88 -3.19 1.71
C ASP A 30 -9.64 -3.99 2.12
N PHE A 31 -8.94 -4.59 1.15
CA PHE A 31 -7.71 -5.31 1.44
C PHE A 31 -6.62 -4.41 2.03
N VAL A 32 -6.40 -3.22 1.46
CA VAL A 32 -5.37 -2.28 1.94
C VAL A 32 -5.77 -1.71 3.30
N ASP A 33 -7.03 -1.32 3.46
CA ASP A 33 -7.60 -0.75 4.69
C ASP A 33 -7.56 -1.77 5.84
N ASP A 34 -7.99 -3.02 5.61
CA ASP A 34 -7.92 -4.10 6.60
C ASP A 34 -6.51 -4.36 7.14
N HIS A 35 -5.47 -4.03 6.36
CA HIS A 35 -4.08 -4.27 6.72
C HIS A 35 -3.34 -3.02 7.20
N LEU A 36 -3.69 -1.84 6.69
CA LEU A 36 -2.95 -0.59 6.88
C LEU A 36 -3.81 0.56 7.41
N GLY A 37 -5.13 0.47 7.33
CA GLY A 37 -6.06 1.50 7.80
C GLY A 37 -5.83 1.81 9.28
N GLY A 38 -5.73 3.11 9.60
CA GLY A 38 -5.42 3.59 10.95
C GLY A 38 -4.02 3.24 11.46
N ASN A 39 -3.16 2.61 10.65
CA ASN A 39 -1.78 2.34 11.04
C ASN A 39 -0.87 3.54 10.74
N GLN A 40 0.02 3.81 11.70
CA GLN A 40 1.01 4.87 11.59
C GLN A 40 2.21 4.44 10.73
N VAL A 41 2.72 5.33 9.88
CA VAL A 41 4.00 5.14 9.21
C VAL A 41 5.15 5.46 10.17
N THR A 42 6.11 4.55 10.30
CA THR A 42 7.25 4.68 11.21
C THR A 42 8.59 4.81 10.50
N ASP A 43 8.69 4.35 9.25
CA ASP A 43 9.94 4.36 8.50
C ASP A 43 9.69 4.26 6.99
N LEU A 44 10.74 4.50 6.20
CA LEU A 44 10.78 4.35 4.75
C LEU A 44 12.07 3.58 4.41
N VAL A 45 11.90 2.38 3.89
CA VAL A 45 13.02 1.65 3.29
C VAL A 45 13.33 2.32 1.96
N PRO A 46 14.56 2.84 1.75
CA PRO A 46 14.93 3.44 0.47
C PRO A 46 15.02 2.37 -0.62
N ASP A 47 14.89 2.79 -1.88
CA ASP A 47 15.25 1.95 -3.01
C ASP A 47 16.72 1.54 -2.89
N ALA A 48 16.96 0.22 -2.90
CA ALA A 48 18.30 -0.35 -2.73
C ALA A 48 18.98 -0.67 -4.08
N GLY A 49 18.36 -0.27 -5.20
CA GLY A 49 18.72 -0.75 -6.53
C GLY A 49 18.29 -2.21 -6.77
N ASP A 50 18.47 -2.67 -8.01
CA ASP A 50 18.14 -4.04 -8.46
C ASP A 50 16.65 -4.40 -8.34
N ASP A 51 15.77 -3.55 -8.88
CA ASP A 51 14.30 -3.76 -8.92
C ASP A 51 13.62 -3.89 -7.54
N ARG A 52 14.29 -3.46 -6.45
CA ARG A 52 13.71 -3.46 -5.10
C ARG A 52 13.12 -2.09 -4.79
N PRO A 53 11.79 -1.90 -4.90
CA PRO A 53 11.17 -0.62 -4.61
C PRO A 53 11.44 -0.18 -3.18
N GLY A 54 11.56 1.14 -2.99
CA GLY A 54 11.41 1.72 -1.67
C GLY A 54 10.04 1.32 -1.07
N ALA A 55 9.92 1.30 0.25
CA ALA A 55 8.71 0.83 0.91
C ALA A 55 8.41 1.62 2.18
N LEU A 56 7.15 2.00 2.36
CA LEU A 56 6.65 2.51 3.63
C LEU A 56 6.62 1.37 4.65
N VAL A 57 7.00 1.67 5.89
CA VAL A 57 6.97 0.76 7.02
C VAL A 57 5.97 1.28 8.04
N PHE A 58 5.04 0.44 8.44
CA PHE A 58 3.99 0.76 9.38
C PHE A 58 4.31 0.25 10.79
N ALA A 59 3.71 0.86 11.80
CA ALA A 59 4.00 0.61 13.22
C ALA A 59 3.80 -0.84 13.66
N ASP A 60 2.87 -1.56 13.01
CA ASP A 60 2.60 -2.97 13.28
C ASP A 60 3.55 -3.93 12.53
N GLY A 61 4.45 -3.39 11.71
CA GLY A 61 5.45 -4.12 10.94
C GLY A 61 5.01 -4.48 9.52
N HIS A 62 3.87 -3.99 9.04
CA HIS A 62 3.57 -4.06 7.61
C HIS A 62 4.56 -3.23 6.80
N THR A 63 4.81 -3.67 5.56
CA THR A 63 5.54 -2.86 4.59
C THR A 63 4.82 -2.82 3.26
N LEU A 64 4.64 -1.62 2.71
CA LEU A 64 4.01 -1.38 1.40
C LEU A 64 5.05 -0.81 0.43
N PRO A 65 5.40 -1.51 -0.65
CA PRO A 65 6.32 -0.97 -1.65
C PRO A 65 5.71 0.20 -2.42
N LEU A 66 6.55 1.14 -2.80
CA LEU A 66 6.20 2.27 -3.65
C LEU A 66 6.59 1.94 -5.10
N LEU A 67 5.60 1.82 -5.97
CA LEU A 67 5.73 1.43 -7.36
C LEU A 67 5.30 2.57 -8.28
N CYS A 68 5.99 2.71 -9.41
CA CYS A 68 5.67 3.68 -10.45
C CYS A 68 4.25 3.44 -11.00
N PRO A 69 3.36 4.45 -10.96
CA PRO A 69 1.97 4.36 -11.46
C PRO A 69 1.84 3.99 -12.96
N HIS A 70 2.87 4.20 -13.77
CA HIS A 70 2.83 3.88 -15.20
C HIS A 70 3.21 2.42 -15.50
N CYS A 71 4.20 1.86 -14.81
CA CYS A 71 4.83 0.59 -15.21
C CYS A 71 4.88 -0.49 -14.11
N ALA A 72 4.39 -0.19 -12.91
CA ALA A 72 4.42 -1.09 -11.74
C ALA A 72 5.83 -1.59 -11.34
N GLN A 73 6.88 -0.90 -11.82
CA GLN A 73 8.26 -1.10 -11.37
C GLN A 73 8.56 -0.22 -10.15
N ALA A 74 9.79 -0.30 -9.62
CA ALA A 74 10.19 0.54 -8.50
C ALA A 74 9.97 2.02 -8.82
N ALA A 75 9.30 2.74 -7.92
CA ALA A 75 9.16 4.18 -8.04
C ALA A 75 10.51 4.86 -7.79
N TYR A 76 10.91 5.76 -8.68
CA TYR A 76 12.00 6.67 -8.39
C TYR A 76 11.51 7.72 -7.38
N LEU A 77 12.12 7.74 -6.21
CA LEU A 77 11.87 8.73 -5.18
C LEU A 77 12.94 9.81 -5.29
N GLU A 78 12.56 11.01 -5.75
CA GLU A 78 13.49 12.12 -5.95
C GLU A 78 14.20 12.53 -4.66
N ASP A 79 13.44 12.66 -3.56
CA ASP A 79 13.96 12.91 -2.21
C ASP A 79 13.31 11.97 -1.19
N PRO A 80 13.87 10.77 -0.97
CA PRO A 80 13.34 9.82 0.01
C PRO A 80 13.37 10.35 1.44
N ALA A 81 14.32 11.23 1.77
CA ALA A 81 14.44 11.78 3.12
C ALA A 81 13.35 12.82 3.39
N ALA A 82 13.04 13.67 2.41
CA ALA A 82 11.91 14.60 2.50
C ALA A 82 10.57 13.85 2.59
N LEU A 83 10.36 12.82 1.76
CA LEU A 83 9.16 11.98 1.83
C LEU A 83 9.02 11.35 3.22
N LEU A 84 10.09 10.71 3.72
CA LEU A 84 10.10 10.11 5.05
C LEU A 84 9.74 11.14 6.13
N ALA A 85 10.31 12.35 6.08
CA ALA A 85 10.01 13.39 7.05
C ALA A 85 8.54 13.86 7.02
N GLN A 86 7.88 13.82 5.86
CA GLN A 86 6.47 14.17 5.71
C GLN A 86 5.54 13.07 6.23
N VAL A 87 5.83 11.80 5.91
CA VAL A 87 4.94 10.67 6.22
C VAL A 87 5.17 10.06 7.60
N THR A 88 6.35 10.20 8.20
CA THR A 88 6.64 9.61 9.51
C THR A 88 5.73 10.20 10.57
N GLY A 89 5.07 9.34 11.33
CA GLY A 89 4.14 9.75 12.37
C GLY A 89 2.71 9.98 11.87
N GLN A 90 2.47 9.96 10.56
CA GLN A 90 1.13 10.07 9.97
C GLN A 90 0.45 8.70 9.91
N TYR A 91 -0.88 8.69 9.96
CA TYR A 91 -1.75 7.53 9.93
C TYR A 91 -2.46 7.45 8.59
N LEU A 92 -2.57 6.24 8.01
CA LEU A 92 -3.38 6.06 6.80
C LEU A 92 -4.85 6.18 7.17
N VAL A 93 -5.53 7.20 6.65
CA VAL A 93 -6.93 7.51 6.98
C VAL A 93 -7.88 7.32 5.82
N ALA A 94 -7.37 7.33 4.57
CA ALA A 94 -8.18 7.09 3.40
C ALA A 94 -7.35 6.61 2.20
N LEU A 95 -8.08 6.12 1.19
CA LEU A 95 -7.55 5.63 -0.08
C LEU A 95 -8.34 6.23 -1.24
N GLU A 96 -7.64 6.56 -2.32
CA GLU A 96 -8.28 6.91 -3.59
C GLU A 96 -7.66 6.16 -4.77
N TYR A 97 -8.46 5.97 -5.81
CA TYR A 97 -8.07 5.26 -7.03
C TYR A 97 -8.28 6.21 -8.19
N VAL A 98 -7.17 6.56 -8.83
CA VAL A 98 -7.16 7.48 -9.96
C VAL A 98 -6.53 6.76 -11.15
N GLU A 99 -7.18 6.88 -12.31
CA GLU A 99 -6.66 6.40 -13.58
C GLU A 99 -6.68 7.55 -14.58
N ASP A 100 -5.50 7.97 -15.01
CA ASP A 100 -5.28 9.13 -15.88
C ASP A 100 -4.15 8.88 -16.90
N GLU A 101 -3.61 9.94 -17.49
CA GLU A 101 -2.51 9.84 -18.47
C GLU A 101 -1.17 9.42 -17.84
N GLU A 102 -1.00 9.57 -16.53
CA GLU A 102 0.21 9.20 -15.77
C GLU A 102 0.17 7.74 -15.30
N GLY A 103 -1.02 7.13 -15.30
CA GLY A 103 -1.23 5.70 -15.16
C GLY A 103 -2.29 5.38 -14.13
N ARG A 104 -2.04 4.36 -13.31
CA ARG A 104 -2.96 3.91 -12.27
C ARG A 104 -2.37 4.19 -10.91
N HIS A 105 -3.09 4.97 -10.13
CA HIS A 105 -2.68 5.45 -8.84
C HIS A 105 -3.60 4.85 -7.77
N LEU A 106 -2.99 4.20 -6.80
CA LEU A 106 -3.52 4.04 -5.45
C LEU A 106 -2.94 5.20 -4.64
N LEU A 107 -3.76 6.20 -4.35
CA LEU A 107 -3.39 7.31 -3.49
C LEU A 107 -3.63 6.91 -2.03
N LEU A 108 -2.59 7.08 -1.21
CA LEU A 108 -2.62 6.86 0.22
C LEU A 108 -2.74 8.23 0.88
N LEU A 109 -3.84 8.47 1.60
CA LEU A 109 -4.10 9.73 2.28
C LEU A 109 -3.74 9.59 3.76
N PHE A 110 -2.79 10.38 4.22
CA PHE A 110 -2.28 10.33 5.57
C PHE A 110 -2.59 11.58 6.38
N ALA A 111 -2.90 11.40 7.66
CA ALA A 111 -3.19 12.47 8.60
C ALA A 111 -2.50 12.26 9.96
N ALA A 112 -2.40 13.33 10.75
CA ALA A 112 -1.75 13.28 12.07
C ALA A 112 -2.60 12.57 13.14
N ASP A 113 -3.92 12.51 12.91
CA ASP A 113 -4.91 11.84 13.76
C ASP A 113 -5.51 10.65 13.00
N PRO A 114 -5.50 9.42 13.55
CA PRO A 114 -6.12 8.26 12.89
C PRO A 114 -7.63 8.36 12.71
N GLU A 115 -8.32 9.23 13.47
CA GLU A 115 -9.77 9.45 13.35
C GLU A 115 -10.10 10.70 12.51
N ALA A 116 -9.10 11.24 11.80
CA ALA A 116 -9.29 12.37 10.89
C ALA A 116 -10.31 12.03 9.80
N ASP A 117 -11.24 12.95 9.58
CA ASP A 117 -12.17 12.87 8.46
C ASP A 117 -11.44 13.37 7.19
N PRO A 118 -11.20 12.50 6.19
CA PRO A 118 -10.54 12.90 4.95
C PRO A 118 -11.36 13.91 4.12
N GLU A 119 -12.66 14.07 4.40
CA GLU A 119 -13.53 15.05 3.72
C GLU A 119 -13.46 16.45 4.38
N ASP A 120 -12.78 16.61 5.51
CA ASP A 120 -12.59 17.91 6.16
C ASP A 120 -11.57 18.77 5.39
N GLU A 121 -12.06 19.79 4.68
CA GLU A 121 -11.24 20.74 3.90
C GLU A 121 -10.22 21.54 4.72
N THR A 122 -10.33 21.54 6.06
CA THR A 122 -9.36 22.21 6.95
C THR A 122 -8.19 21.31 7.34
N LEU A 123 -8.27 20.02 7.03
CA LEU A 123 -7.28 19.03 7.39
C LEU A 123 -6.08 19.07 6.42
N GLU A 124 -4.88 19.02 6.98
CA GLU A 124 -3.66 18.85 6.18
C GLU A 124 -3.44 17.35 5.93
N LEU A 125 -3.76 16.90 4.71
CA LEU A 125 -3.46 15.54 4.25
C LEU A 125 -2.09 15.49 3.58
N VAL A 126 -1.36 14.41 3.85
CA VAL A 126 -0.17 14.03 3.09
C VAL A 126 -0.58 12.94 2.11
N GLU A 127 -0.43 13.20 0.82
CA GLU A 127 -0.79 12.25 -0.23
C GLU A 127 0.45 11.52 -0.75
N VAL A 128 0.37 10.19 -0.83
CA VAL A 128 1.41 9.36 -1.46
C VAL A 128 0.78 8.46 -2.51
N GLY A 129 1.11 8.72 -3.78
CA GLY A 129 0.69 7.87 -4.89
C GLY A 129 1.61 6.65 -5.08
N THR A 130 1.01 5.49 -5.35
CA THR A 130 1.73 4.28 -5.75
C THR A 130 0.90 3.46 -6.73
N HIS A 131 1.51 2.55 -7.49
CA HIS A 131 0.74 1.64 -8.35
C HIS A 131 -0.13 0.67 -7.51
N PRO A 132 -1.37 0.30 -7.94
CA PRO A 132 -2.22 -0.66 -7.22
C PRO A 132 -1.58 -2.05 -6.99
N GLU A 133 -0.66 -2.46 -7.86
CA GLU A 133 0.19 -3.67 -7.67
C GLU A 133 1.04 -3.63 -6.38
N SER A 134 1.17 -2.47 -5.74
CA SER A 134 1.81 -2.36 -4.44
C SER A 134 1.06 -3.12 -3.37
N ALA A 135 -0.28 -3.08 -3.39
CA ALA A 135 -1.14 -3.81 -2.46
C ALA A 135 -0.91 -5.33 -2.57
N ARG A 136 -0.77 -5.83 -3.80
CA ARG A 136 -0.39 -7.24 -4.05
C ARG A 136 0.94 -7.61 -3.39
N ARG A 137 1.90 -6.68 -3.35
CA ARG A 137 3.25 -6.87 -2.79
C ARG A 137 3.36 -6.50 -1.31
N LEU A 138 2.27 -6.07 -0.68
CA LEU A 138 2.19 -5.76 0.74
C LEU A 138 2.68 -6.93 1.59
N VAL A 139 3.57 -6.66 2.54
CA VAL A 139 4.12 -7.69 3.42
C VAL A 139 3.45 -7.59 4.77
N CYS A 140 2.75 -8.66 5.18
CA CYS A 140 2.19 -8.76 6.53
C CYS A 140 3.13 -9.54 7.47
N PRO A 141 3.38 -9.07 8.71
CA PRO A 141 4.26 -9.74 9.67
C PRO A 141 3.75 -11.15 10.05
N GLY A 142 2.41 -11.37 10.04
CA GLY A 142 1.78 -12.66 10.34
C GLY A 142 1.94 -13.72 9.24
N GLU A 143 1.97 -13.32 7.97
CA GLU A 143 2.01 -14.27 6.85
C GLU A 143 3.38 -14.94 6.67
N ARG A 144 4.48 -14.26 7.05
CA ARG A 144 5.83 -14.83 6.99
C ARG A 144 5.98 -16.04 7.93
N ARG A 145 5.34 -16.00 9.11
CA ARG A 145 5.37 -17.10 10.09
C ARG A 145 4.64 -18.36 9.59
N ALA A 146 3.54 -18.20 8.86
CA ALA A 146 2.80 -19.33 8.28
C ALA A 146 3.60 -20.08 7.20
N ARG A 147 4.39 -19.36 6.38
CA ARG A 147 5.24 -19.98 5.34
C ARG A 147 6.45 -20.73 5.93
N GLN A 148 7.06 -20.23 7.01
CA GLN A 148 8.20 -20.91 7.66
C GLN A 148 7.79 -22.23 8.32
N ARG A 149 6.62 -22.29 8.98
CA ARG A 149 6.13 -23.52 9.62
C ARG A 149 5.82 -24.66 8.63
N ARG A 150 5.42 -24.34 7.39
CA ARG A 150 5.14 -25.36 6.36
C ARG A 150 6.40 -25.98 5.73
N ARG A 151 7.57 -25.32 5.82
CA ARG A 151 8.83 -25.83 5.25
C ARG A 151 9.58 -26.81 6.16
N THR A 152 9.30 -26.83 7.46
CA THR A 152 9.98 -27.70 8.43
C THR A 152 9.25 -29.02 8.67
N GLY A 153 8.17 -29.31 7.94
CA GLY A 153 7.33 -30.51 8.10
C GLY A 153 7.60 -31.63 7.11
N ARG A 154 8.85 -31.84 6.67
CA ARG A 154 9.25 -32.99 5.86
C ARG A 154 10.45 -33.69 6.49
N THR A 155 10.17 -34.60 7.40
CA THR A 155 11.06 -35.70 7.82
C THR A 155 10.34 -37.00 7.52
#